data_AF-A0A523ATG0-F1
#
_entry.id   AF-A0A523ATG0-F1
#
_cell.length_a   1.000
_cell.length_b   1.000
_cell.length_c   1.000
_cell.angle_alpha   90.00
_cell.angle_beta   90.00
_cell.angle_gamma   90.00
#
_symmetry.space_group_name_H-M   'P 1'
#
loop_
_entity.id
_entity.type
_entity.pdbx_description
1 polymer ?
#
loop_
_entity_poly.entity_id
_entity_poly.type
_entity_poly.pdbx_seq_one_letter_code
_entity_poly.pdbx_strand_id
1 'polypeptide(L)' 'MERGDFDLVFRPRGVAVVGASNNPSKFGFIFYYGLKNSGATVYPVNPK' A
#
# COMPACT_ATOMS: atom_id res chain seq x y z
N MET A 1 -23.76 -4.81 -12.69
CA MET A 1 -23.07 -5.98 -12.12
C MET A 1 -22.93 -5.74 -10.63
N GLU A 2 -23.27 -6.72 -9.82
CA GLU A 2 -23.12 -6.66 -8.36
C GLU A 2 -21.63 -6.58 -8.00
N ARG A 3 -21.29 -5.76 -7.01
CA ARG A 3 -19.91 -5.60 -6.56
C ARG A 3 -19.55 -6.80 -5.70
N GLY A 4 -18.55 -7.58 -6.11
CA GLY A 4 -18.08 -8.71 -5.30
C GLY A 4 -17.51 -8.26 -3.95
N ASP A 5 -17.61 -9.11 -2.93
CA ASP A 5 -17.28 -8.81 -1.53
C ASP A 5 -15.87 -8.22 -1.32
N PHE A 6 -14.93 -8.53 -2.22
CA PHE A 6 -13.54 -8.08 -2.16
C PHE A 6 -13.12 -7.13 -3.27
N ASP A 7 -14.05 -6.59 -4.06
CA ASP A 7 -13.72 -5.73 -5.19
C ASP A 7 -12.89 -4.51 -4.75
N LEU A 8 -13.17 -3.94 -3.58
CA LEU A 8 -12.41 -2.82 -3.02
C LEU A 8 -11.03 -3.21 -2.48
N VAL A 9 -10.81 -4.48 -2.15
CA VAL A 9 -9.49 -4.98 -1.73
C VAL A 9 -8.59 -5.19 -2.95
N PHE A 10 -9.15 -5.73 -4.04
CA PHE A 10 -8.40 -6.00 -5.26
C PHE A 10 -8.30 -4.81 -6.22
N ARG A 11 -9.25 -3.86 -6.13
CA ARG A 11 -9.30 -2.63 -6.96
C ARG A 11 -9.48 -1.37 -6.11
N PRO A 12 -8.59 -1.10 -5.13
CA PRO A 12 -8.66 0.12 -4.34
C PRO A 12 -8.29 1.34 -5.18
N ARG A 13 -8.83 2.51 -4.81
CA ARG A 13 -8.36 3.80 -5.37
C ARG A 13 -6.96 4.17 -4.89
N GLY A 14 -6.55 3.65 -3.75
CA GLY A 14 -5.22 3.83 -3.18
C GLY A 14 -5.08 3.07 -1.85
N VAL A 15 -3.84 2.87 -1.42
CA VAL A 15 -3.51 2.08 -0.23
C VAL A 15 -2.64 2.92 0.71
N ALA A 16 -3.02 3.00 1.99
CA ALA A 16 -2.17 3.58 3.02
C ALA A 16 -1.26 2.49 3.63
N VAL A 17 0.05 2.75 3.70
CA VAL A 17 1.01 1.84 4.33
C VAL A 17 1.43 2.43 5.67
N VAL A 18 0.78 1.94 6.73
CA VAL A 18 1.11 2.30 8.11
C VAL A 18 2.39 1.59 8.54
N GLY A 19 3.37 2.35 9.02
CA GLY A 19 4.71 1.85 9.33
C GLY A 19 5.67 1.91 8.14
N ALA A 20 5.35 2.67 7.09
CA ALA A 20 6.26 2.96 5.99
C ALA A 20 7.62 3.47 6.53
N SER A 21 8.71 3.04 5.89
CA SER A 21 10.06 3.28 6.39
C SER A 21 11.04 3.34 5.22
N ASN A 22 12.13 4.10 5.38
CA ASN A 22 13.25 4.13 4.44
C ASN A 22 14.31 3.05 4.74
N ASN A 23 14.20 2.33 5.86
CA ASN A 23 15.07 1.19 6.18
C ASN A 23 14.65 -0.08 5.40
N PRO A 24 15.48 -0.62 4.50
CA PRO A 24 15.16 -1.80 3.69
C PRO A 24 14.86 -3.09 4.45
N SER A 25 15.34 -3.21 5.70
CA SER A 25 15.08 -4.41 6.52
C SER A 25 13.69 -4.45 7.14
N LYS A 26 12.91 -3.36 7.05
CA LYS A 26 11.55 -3.29 7.62
C LYS A 26 10.49 -3.68 6.59
N PHE A 27 9.47 -4.42 7.03
CA PHE A 27 8.31 -4.74 6.20
C PHE A 27 7.62 -3.50 5.62
N GLY A 28 7.54 -2.42 6.38
CA GLY A 28 6.96 -1.16 5.88
C GLY A 28 7.73 -0.56 4.69
N PHE A 29 9.04 -0.80 4.58
CA PHE A 29 9.80 -0.48 3.37
C PHE A 29 9.40 -1.43 2.24
N ILE A 30 9.42 -2.75 2.49
CA ILE A 30 9.17 -3.78 1.47
C ILE A 30 7.80 -3.57 0.80
N PHE A 31 6.73 -3.41 1.59
CA PHE A 31 5.38 -3.23 1.04
C PHE A 31 5.17 -1.86 0.39
N TYR A 32 5.69 -0.79 0.98
CA TYR A 32 5.60 0.55 0.37
C TYR A 32 6.30 0.59 -0.99
N TYR A 33 7.55 0.10 -1.09
CA TYR A 33 8.29 0.08 -2.35
C TYR A 33 7.68 -0.87 -3.38
N GLY A 34 7.19 -2.05 -2.94
CA GLY A 34 6.50 -2.98 -3.84
C GLY A 34 5.27 -2.36 -4.49
N LEU A 35 4.40 -1.73 -3.70
CA LEU A 35 3.18 -1.06 -4.18
C LEU A 35 3.50 0.21 -5.00
N LYS A 36 4.53 0.96 -4.62
CA LYS A 36 4.97 2.13 -5.39
C LYS A 36 5.50 1.72 -6.77
N ASN A 37 6.30 0.64 -6.83
CA ASN A 37 6.88 0.15 -8.08
C ASN A 37 5.84 -0.52 -9.00
N SER A 38 4.71 -0.98 -8.47
CA SER A 38 3.59 -1.47 -9.30
C SER A 38 2.77 -0.36 -9.96
N GLY A 39 3.04 0.92 -9.63
CA GLY A 39 2.27 2.07 -10.12
C GLY A 39 0.99 2.34 -9.34
N ALA A 40 0.78 1.68 -8.20
CA ALA A 40 -0.37 1.96 -7.35
C ALA A 40 -0.28 3.35 -6.73
N THR A 41 -1.43 3.95 -6.42
CA THR A 41 -1.49 5.15 -5.58
C THR A 41 -1.29 4.73 -4.12
N VAL A 42 -0.18 5.15 -3.51
CA VAL A 42 0.23 4.73 -2.16
C VAL A 42 0.45 5.93 -1.26
N TYR A 43 -0.11 5.87 -0.06
CA TYR A 43 0.05 6.88 0.99
C TYR A 43 0.94 6.32 2.11
N PRO A 44 2.23 6.71 2.19
CA PRO A 44 3.07 6.29 3.30
C PRO A 44 2.62 6.98 4.59
N VAL A 45 2.44 6.22 5.67
CA VAL A 45 2.07 6.75 6.99
C VAL A 45 3.15 6.35 8.00
N ASN A 46 3.90 7.34 8.45
CA ASN A 46 4.93 7.20 9.48
C ASN A 46 4.98 8.50 10.32
N PRO A 47 4.82 8.43 11.65
CA PRO A 47 4.87 9.61 12.53
C PRO A 47 6.25 10.25 12.68
N LYS A 48 7.30 9.60 12.17
CA LYS A 48 8.71 9.92 12.41
C LYS A 48 9.39 10.38 11.13
#